data_AF-A0A7J9WUA1-F1
#
_entry.id   AF-A0A7J9WUA1-F1
#
_cell.length_a   1.000
_cell.length_b   1.000
_cell.length_c   1.000
_cell.angle_alpha   90.00
_cell.angle_beta   90.00
_cell.angle_gamma   90.00
#
_symmetry.space_group_name_H-M   'P 1'
#
loop_
_entity.id
_entity.type
_entity.pdbx_description
1 polymer ?
#
loop_
_entity_poly.entity_id
_entity_poly.type
_entity_poly.pdbx_seq_one_letter_code
_entity_poly.pdbx_strand_id
1 'polypeptide(L)'
;MTSPSDAQHQGESFVQELRWVHGMIRRDLNAVQRLAAETLEGATSVDLRAEIDSLQTDGPLWKLRMNCLHYCSFVHGHHSLEDRALFPALLESNRKLRPVIDKLEADHRAVAVHLDEITAGVDELQQDGAPATRLRLVAALDTLAGHLLEHLDYEEEAISPTLRSWTR
;
A
#
# COMPACT_ATOMS: atom_id res chain seq x y z
N MET A 1 -9.93 -17.42 -32.61
CA MET A 1 -9.67 -16.05 -33.12
C MET A 1 -10.57 -15.13 -32.33
N THR A 2 -10.04 -14.45 -31.32
CA THR A 2 -10.73 -13.41 -30.57
C THR A 2 -10.95 -12.20 -31.50
N SER A 3 -12.14 -11.60 -31.47
CA SER A 3 -12.41 -10.44 -32.33
C SER A 3 -11.67 -9.19 -31.81
N PRO A 4 -11.39 -8.17 -32.64
CA PRO A 4 -10.78 -6.93 -32.19
C PRO A 4 -11.55 -6.23 -31.04
N SER A 5 -12.87 -6.37 -31.05
CA SER A 5 -13.74 -5.88 -29.98
C SER A 5 -13.49 -6.64 -28.67
N ASP A 6 -13.45 -7.97 -28.70
CA ASP A 6 -13.26 -8.79 -27.49
C ASP A 6 -11.89 -8.52 -26.83
N ALA A 7 -10.85 -8.39 -27.65
CA ALA A 7 -9.50 -8.08 -27.18
C ALA A 7 -9.40 -6.70 -26.51
N GLN A 8 -10.08 -5.69 -27.08
CA GLN A 8 -10.13 -4.36 -26.48
C GLN A 8 -10.92 -4.36 -25.15
N HIS A 9 -12.01 -5.13 -25.05
CA HIS A 9 -12.73 -5.30 -23.78
C HIS A 9 -11.87 -5.99 -22.71
N GLN A 10 -11.07 -6.99 -23.11
CA GLN A 10 -10.16 -7.69 -22.21
C GLN A 10 -9.04 -6.78 -21.71
N GLY A 11 -8.39 -6.01 -22.58
CA GLY A 11 -7.39 -5.02 -22.19
C GLY A 11 -7.91 -3.97 -21.21
N GLU A 12 -9.11 -3.45 -21.44
CA GLU A 12 -9.77 -2.51 -20.50
C GLU A 12 -10.10 -3.18 -19.15
N SER A 13 -10.38 -4.48 -19.12
CA SER A 13 -10.65 -5.19 -17.87
C SER A 13 -9.42 -5.25 -16.96
N PHE A 14 -8.22 -5.47 -17.52
CA PHE A 14 -6.96 -5.42 -16.76
C PHE A 14 -6.67 -4.02 -16.19
N VAL A 15 -6.94 -2.97 -16.96
CA VAL A 15 -6.79 -1.58 -16.46
C VAL A 15 -7.75 -1.31 -15.30
N GLN A 16 -8.98 -1.80 -15.38
CA GLN A 16 -9.97 -1.65 -14.32
C GLN A 16 -9.58 -2.43 -13.06
N GLU A 17 -9.05 -3.65 -13.22
CA GLU A 17 -8.56 -4.47 -12.12
C GLU A 17 -7.41 -3.79 -11.37
N LEU A 18 -6.39 -3.30 -12.10
CA LEU A 18 -5.28 -2.54 -11.52
C LEU A 18 -5.78 -1.34 -10.71
N ARG A 19 -6.61 -0.49 -11.33
CA ARG A 19 -7.19 0.69 -10.68
C ARG A 19 -8.05 0.34 -9.48
N TRP A 20 -8.75 -0.79 -9.53
CA TRP A 20 -9.56 -1.25 -8.41
C TRP A 20 -8.70 -1.65 -7.21
N VAL A 21 -7.63 -2.42 -7.43
CA VAL A 21 -6.64 -2.78 -6.39
C VAL A 21 -5.96 -1.53 -5.85
N HIS A 22 -5.51 -0.62 -6.72
CA HIS A 22 -4.91 0.65 -6.26
C HIS A 22 -5.91 1.52 -5.50
N GLY A 23 -7.18 1.47 -5.88
CA GLY A 23 -8.26 2.10 -5.13
C GLY A 23 -8.40 1.53 -3.72
N MET A 24 -8.18 0.22 -3.52
CA MET A 24 -8.11 -0.38 -2.18
C MET A 24 -6.90 0.14 -1.42
N ILE A 25 -5.71 0.13 -2.03
CA ILE A 25 -4.47 0.64 -1.41
C ILE A 25 -4.66 2.09 -0.92
N ARG A 26 -5.22 2.97 -1.75
CA ARG A 26 -5.47 4.38 -1.38
C ARG A 26 -6.46 4.50 -0.20
N ARG A 27 -7.52 3.70 -0.18
CA ARG A 27 -8.51 3.72 0.91
C ARG A 27 -7.92 3.21 2.22
N ASP A 28 -7.15 2.13 2.17
CA ASP A 28 -6.59 1.50 3.36
C ASP A 28 -5.46 2.34 3.94
N LEU A 29 -4.63 2.97 3.09
CA LEU A 29 -3.65 3.98 3.50
C LEU A 29 -4.31 5.11 4.29
N ASN A 30 -5.42 5.65 3.78
CA ASN A 30 -6.14 6.71 4.48
C ASN A 30 -6.71 6.21 5.82
N ALA A 31 -7.17 4.96 5.89
CA ALA A 31 -7.65 4.37 7.14
C ALA A 31 -6.53 4.24 8.19
N VAL A 32 -5.34 3.75 7.80
CA VAL A 32 -4.21 3.63 8.74
C VAL A 32 -3.69 5.00 9.20
N GLN A 33 -3.63 6.00 8.31
CA GLN A 33 -3.25 7.36 8.69
C GLN A 33 -4.25 7.98 9.70
N ARG A 34 -5.56 7.78 9.50
CA ARG A 34 -6.58 8.24 10.47
C ARG A 34 -6.42 7.57 11.83
N LEU A 35 -6.28 6.25 11.87
CA LEU A 35 -6.08 5.50 13.11
C LEU A 35 -4.81 5.95 13.85
N ALA A 36 -3.75 6.26 13.10
CA ALA A 36 -2.50 6.74 13.67
C ALA A 36 -2.64 8.15 14.28
N ALA A 37 -3.37 9.04 13.62
CA ALA A 37 -3.69 10.38 14.14
C ALA A 37 -4.57 10.31 15.40
N GLU A 38 -5.63 9.51 15.41
CA GLU A 38 -6.49 9.30 16.59
C GLU A 38 -5.69 8.76 17.79
N THR A 39 -4.71 7.90 17.52
CA THR A 39 -3.81 7.33 18.54
C THR A 39 -2.86 8.37 19.15
N LEU A 40 -2.52 9.45 18.43
CA LEU A 40 -1.77 10.58 18.99
C LEU A 40 -2.64 11.41 19.94
N GLU A 41 -3.88 11.70 19.56
CA GLU A 41 -4.80 12.52 20.37
C GLU A 41 -5.18 11.85 21.70
N GLY A 42 -5.41 10.53 21.66
CA GLY A 42 -5.72 9.72 22.85
C GLY A 42 -4.58 9.57 23.86
N ALA A 43 -3.36 10.04 23.56
CA ALA A 43 -2.23 10.04 24.49
C ALA A 43 -2.24 11.21 25.49
N THR A 44 -3.22 12.11 25.40
CA THR A 44 -3.30 13.34 26.22
C THR A 44 -4.09 13.20 27.52
N SER A 45 -4.87 12.12 27.71
CA SER A 45 -5.40 11.77 29.04
C SER A 45 -4.41 10.87 29.76
N VAL A 46 -3.98 11.26 30.96
CA VAL A 46 -3.37 10.32 31.92
C VAL A 46 -4.47 9.33 32.30
N ASP A 47 -4.67 8.28 31.50
CA ASP A 47 -5.69 7.29 31.77
C ASP A 47 -5.12 6.15 32.62
N LEU A 48 -5.12 6.40 33.92
CA LEU A 48 -5.10 5.39 34.99
C LEU A 48 -6.21 4.31 34.82
N ARG A 49 -7.10 4.43 33.82
CA ARG A 49 -8.09 3.41 33.43
C ARG A 49 -7.60 2.38 32.40
N ALA A 50 -6.46 2.62 31.74
CA ALA A 50 -5.89 1.70 30.75
C ALA A 50 -5.40 0.37 31.36
N GLU A 51 -5.27 0.28 32.68
CA GLU A 51 -4.94 -0.95 33.41
C GLU A 51 -6.13 -1.90 33.59
N ILE A 52 -7.38 -1.44 33.35
CA ILE A 52 -8.60 -2.22 33.65
C ILE A 52 -9.35 -2.68 32.39
N ASP A 53 -9.30 -1.95 31.27
CA ASP A 53 -9.97 -2.37 30.01
C ASP A 53 -9.12 -3.33 29.16
N SER A 54 -8.50 -4.27 29.86
CA SER A 54 -8.00 -5.53 29.35
C SER A 54 -9.18 -6.41 28.86
N LEU A 55 -9.75 -6.03 27.71
CA LEU A 55 -10.34 -6.96 26.76
C LEU A 55 -9.60 -6.74 25.44
N GLN A 56 -8.50 -7.49 25.31
CA GLN A 56 -7.31 -7.18 24.49
C GLN A 56 -7.47 -7.27 22.96
N THR A 57 -8.64 -6.98 22.38
CA THR A 57 -8.87 -7.14 20.93
C THR A 57 -9.64 -6.00 20.25
N ASP A 58 -9.99 -4.91 20.95
CA ASP A 58 -10.81 -3.82 20.37
C ASP A 58 -10.32 -2.39 20.63
N GLY A 59 -9.19 -2.21 21.34
CA GLY A 59 -8.62 -0.90 21.66
C GLY A 59 -8.01 -0.17 20.45
N PRO A 60 -7.88 1.17 20.48
CA PRO A 60 -7.34 1.95 19.36
C PRO A 60 -5.95 1.50 18.88
N LEU A 61 -5.03 1.19 19.81
CA LEU A 61 -3.69 0.70 19.48
C LEU A 61 -3.70 -0.66 18.79
N TRP A 62 -4.58 -1.56 19.23
CA TRP A 62 -4.74 -2.87 18.59
C TRP A 62 -5.28 -2.72 17.17
N LYS A 63 -6.30 -1.88 16.98
CA LYS A 63 -6.86 -1.58 15.66
C LYS A 63 -5.81 -0.99 14.74
N LEU A 64 -5.06 0.02 15.19
CA LEU A 64 -3.96 0.60 14.42
C LEU A 64 -2.97 -0.49 13.98
N ARG A 65 -2.54 -1.34 14.92
CA ARG A 65 -1.61 -2.43 14.62
C ARG A 65 -2.13 -3.38 13.55
N MET A 66 -3.31 -3.96 13.76
CA MET A 66 -3.85 -4.95 12.84
C MET A 66 -4.05 -4.37 11.43
N ASN A 67 -4.48 -3.11 11.34
CA ASN A 67 -4.65 -2.45 10.05
C ASN A 67 -3.30 -2.15 9.39
N CYS A 68 -2.29 -1.66 10.12
CA CYS A 68 -0.95 -1.45 9.57
C CYS A 68 -0.33 -2.76 9.06
N LEU A 69 -0.39 -3.85 9.84
CA LEU A 69 0.19 -5.14 9.45
C LEU A 69 -0.51 -5.73 8.21
N HIS A 70 -1.85 -5.71 8.19
CA HIS A 70 -2.59 -6.15 7.00
C HIS A 70 -2.28 -5.30 5.77
N TYR A 71 -2.26 -3.97 5.95
CA TYR A 71 -1.96 -3.03 4.87
C TYR A 71 -0.56 -3.25 4.31
N CYS A 72 0.46 -3.34 5.17
CA CYS A 72 1.85 -3.56 4.73
C CYS A 72 1.99 -4.90 4.00
N SER A 73 1.40 -5.98 4.53
CA SER A 73 1.40 -7.28 3.87
C SER A 73 0.69 -7.26 2.51
N PHE A 74 -0.40 -6.49 2.39
CA PHE A 74 -1.17 -6.39 1.15
C PHE A 74 -0.38 -5.66 0.06
N VAL A 75 0.21 -4.51 0.37
CA VAL A 75 1.01 -3.73 -0.60
C VAL A 75 2.25 -4.50 -1.03
N HIS A 76 2.95 -5.16 -0.11
CA HIS A 76 4.06 -6.06 -0.45
C HIS A 76 3.64 -7.17 -1.41
N GLY A 77 2.50 -7.82 -1.16
CA GLY A 77 1.98 -8.89 -2.01
C GLY A 77 1.59 -8.40 -3.40
N HIS A 78 0.95 -7.23 -3.49
CA HIS A 78 0.57 -6.57 -4.74
C HIS A 78 1.80 -6.26 -5.60
N HIS A 79 2.77 -5.49 -5.07
CA HIS A 79 3.98 -5.13 -5.81
C HIS A 79 4.82 -6.36 -6.18
N SER A 80 4.90 -7.38 -5.31
CA SER A 80 5.61 -8.61 -5.64
C SER A 80 4.94 -9.38 -6.79
N LEU A 81 3.61 -9.31 -6.93
CA LEU A 81 2.91 -9.95 -8.06
C LEU A 81 3.22 -9.19 -9.35
N GLU A 82 3.27 -7.87 -9.29
CA GLU A 82 3.59 -7.03 -10.44
C GLU A 82 5.01 -7.29 -10.95
N ASP A 83 6.00 -7.23 -10.06
CA ASP A 83 7.41 -7.50 -10.38
C ASP A 83 7.62 -8.87 -11.02
N ARG A 84 6.94 -9.89 -10.48
CA ARG A 84 7.20 -11.30 -10.84
C ARG A 84 6.36 -11.79 -12.01
N ALA A 85 5.23 -11.14 -12.31
CA ALA A 85 4.29 -11.60 -13.32
C ALA A 85 3.86 -10.50 -14.29
N LEU A 86 3.35 -9.36 -13.79
CA LEU A 86 2.78 -8.32 -14.64
C LEU A 86 3.85 -7.64 -15.50
N PHE A 87 4.94 -7.16 -14.89
CA PHE A 87 5.99 -6.42 -15.59
C PHE A 87 6.74 -7.27 -16.62
N PRO A 88 7.12 -8.54 -16.34
CA PRO A 88 7.67 -9.43 -17.38
C PRO A 88 6.73 -9.60 -18.58
N ALA A 89 5.43 -9.83 -18.32
CA ALA A 89 4.44 -9.95 -19.38
C ALA A 89 4.30 -8.67 -20.22
N LEU A 90 4.37 -7.50 -19.57
CA LEU A 90 4.33 -6.20 -20.25
C LEU A 90 5.55 -6.03 -21.15
N LEU A 91 6.75 -6.39 -20.70
CA LEU A 91 7.97 -6.33 -21.50
C LEU A 91 7.97 -7.30 -22.68
N GLU A 92 7.37 -8.48 -22.52
CA GLU A 92 7.18 -9.42 -23.64
C GLU A 92 6.31 -8.80 -24.74
N SER A 93 5.24 -8.10 -24.36
CA SER A 93 4.33 -7.45 -25.30
C SER A 93 4.88 -6.15 -25.91
N ASN A 94 5.61 -5.36 -25.11
CA ASN A 94 6.10 -4.04 -25.49
C ASN A 94 7.44 -3.75 -24.82
N ARG A 95 8.55 -4.12 -25.50
CA ARG A 95 9.90 -3.88 -24.97
C ARG A 95 10.25 -2.41 -24.73
N LYS A 96 9.52 -1.46 -25.32
CA LYS A 96 9.76 -0.02 -25.11
C LYS A 96 9.38 0.45 -23.70
N LEU A 97 8.62 -0.34 -22.94
CA LEU A 97 8.30 -0.05 -21.54
C LEU A 97 9.47 -0.23 -20.57
N ARG A 98 10.63 -0.73 -21.03
CA ARG A 98 11.77 -1.01 -20.13
C ARG A 98 12.11 0.13 -19.16
N PRO A 99 12.25 1.41 -19.60
CA PRO A 99 12.55 2.49 -18.67
C PRO A 99 11.43 2.78 -17.65
N VAL A 100 10.16 2.56 -18.03
CA VAL A 100 9.00 2.70 -17.13
C VAL A 100 9.06 1.63 -16.05
N ILE A 101 9.28 0.38 -16.44
CA ILE A 101 9.35 -0.75 -15.51
C ILE A 101 10.57 -0.65 -14.59
N ASP A 102 11.74 -0.24 -15.10
CA ASP A 102 12.92 -0.02 -14.24
C ASP A 102 12.65 1.04 -13.15
N LYS A 103 11.85 2.08 -13.46
CA LYS A 103 11.41 3.06 -12.47
C LYS A 103 10.41 2.45 -11.48
N LEU A 104 9.38 1.75 -11.96
CA LEU A 104 8.37 1.13 -11.09
C LEU A 104 8.99 0.14 -10.10
N GLU A 105 9.91 -0.72 -10.56
CA GLU A 105 10.66 -1.63 -9.69
C GLU A 105 11.52 -0.87 -8.65
N ALA A 106 12.04 0.31 -9.01
CA ALA A 106 12.77 1.16 -8.06
C ALA A 106 11.84 1.77 -7.01
N ASP A 107 10.66 2.23 -7.43
CA ASP A 107 9.63 2.73 -6.52
C ASP A 107 9.15 1.60 -5.59
N HIS A 108 8.95 0.37 -6.08
CA HIS A 108 8.60 -0.80 -5.27
C HIS A 108 9.63 -1.08 -4.18
N ARG A 109 10.93 -1.01 -4.50
CA ARG A 109 12.00 -1.18 -3.51
C ARG A 109 11.97 -0.08 -2.44
N ALA A 110 11.71 1.16 -2.84
CA ALA A 110 11.61 2.28 -1.89
C ALA A 110 10.37 2.14 -0.99
N VAL A 111 9.22 1.77 -1.56
CA VAL A 111 8.00 1.49 -0.79
C VAL A 111 8.23 0.33 0.18
N ALA A 112 8.86 -0.76 -0.25
CA ALA A 112 9.14 -1.92 0.59
C ALA A 112 9.92 -1.54 1.86
N VAL A 113 10.94 -0.67 1.74
CA VAL A 113 11.69 -0.16 2.89
C VAL A 113 10.77 0.56 3.88
N HIS A 114 9.89 1.46 3.40
CA HIS A 114 8.94 2.17 4.26
C HIS A 114 7.93 1.24 4.93
N LEU A 115 7.43 0.22 4.22
CA LEU A 115 6.52 -0.78 4.78
C LEU A 115 7.18 -1.59 5.90
N ASP A 116 8.45 -1.94 5.74
CA ASP A 116 9.21 -2.67 6.76
C ASP A 116 9.48 -1.81 7.99
N GLU A 117 9.80 -0.53 7.80
CA GLU A 117 9.96 0.46 8.88
C GLU A 117 8.66 0.64 9.68
N ILE A 118 7.51 0.75 8.99
CA ILE A 118 6.19 0.86 9.62
C ILE A 118 5.86 -0.41 10.40
N THR A 119 6.14 -1.59 9.83
CA THR A 119 5.91 -2.88 10.48
C THR A 119 6.70 -2.97 11.79
N ALA A 120 7.98 -2.62 11.76
CA ALA A 120 8.82 -2.58 12.96
C ALA A 120 8.33 -1.55 13.99
N GLY A 121 7.94 -0.36 13.55
CA GLY A 121 7.43 0.69 14.44
C GLY A 121 6.13 0.32 15.16
N VAL A 122 5.24 -0.42 14.48
CA VAL A 122 4.00 -0.93 15.07
C VAL A 122 4.26 -2.03 16.11
N ASP A 123 5.25 -2.89 15.88
CA ASP A 123 5.66 -3.90 16.86
C ASP A 123 6.34 -3.26 18.09
N GLU A 124 7.15 -2.22 17.89
CA GLU A 124 7.72 -1.41 18.98
C GLU A 124 6.62 -0.73 19.80
N LEU A 125 5.61 -0.15 19.15
CA LEU A 125 4.49 0.52 19.80
C LEU A 125 3.72 -0.40 20.75
N GLN A 126 3.68 -1.72 20.49
CA GLN A 126 3.07 -2.69 21.38
C GLN A 126 3.80 -2.78 22.73
N GLN A 127 5.12 -2.59 22.75
CA GLN A 127 5.94 -2.87 23.92
C GLN A 127 5.89 -1.74 24.95
N ASP A 128 5.92 -0.48 24.50
CA ASP A 128 6.02 0.68 25.41
C ASP A 128 4.88 1.70 25.27
N GLY A 129 4.11 1.67 24.19
CA GLY A 129 3.04 2.62 23.91
C GLY A 129 3.50 4.09 23.86
N ALA A 130 4.80 4.36 23.74
CA ALA A 130 5.40 5.64 24.06
C ALA A 130 4.98 6.75 23.06
N PRO A 131 4.75 8.00 23.51
CA PRO A 131 4.40 9.11 22.62
C PRO A 131 5.39 9.34 21.48
N ALA A 132 6.68 9.14 21.73
CA ALA A 132 7.73 9.27 20.71
C ALA A 132 7.59 8.19 19.61
N THR A 133 7.26 6.95 19.98
CA THR A 133 7.04 5.85 19.03
C THR A 133 5.81 6.12 18.15
N ARG A 134 4.74 6.66 18.73
CA ARG A 134 3.54 7.08 17.98
C ARG A 134 3.86 8.17 16.96
N LEU A 135 4.62 9.19 17.36
CA LEU A 135 5.02 10.28 16.46
C LEU A 135 5.86 9.79 15.29
N ARG A 136 6.82 8.88 15.54
CA ARG A 136 7.61 8.25 14.47
C ARG A 136 6.75 7.46 13.50
N LEU A 137 5.80 6.67 14.01
CA LEU A 137 4.90 5.88 13.16
C LEU A 137 4.05 6.77 12.25
N VAL A 138 3.50 7.89 12.76
CA VAL A 138 2.75 8.85 11.95
C VAL A 138 3.62 9.45 10.85
N ALA A 139 4.84 9.89 11.18
CA ALA A 139 5.77 10.43 10.18
C ALA A 139 6.17 9.40 9.11
N ALA A 140 6.34 8.13 9.49
CA ALA A 140 6.63 7.05 8.55
C ALA A 140 5.45 6.80 7.60
N LEU A 141 4.21 6.79 8.11
CA LEU A 141 2.99 6.65 7.30
C LEU A 141 2.82 7.82 6.32
N ASP A 142 3.12 9.05 6.73
CA ASP A 142 3.06 10.22 5.84
C ASP A 142 4.13 10.18 4.74
N THR A 143 5.33 9.69 5.08
CA THR A 143 6.40 9.49 4.11
C THR A 143 6.04 8.41 3.09
N LEU A 144 5.52 7.27 3.55
CA LEU A 144 4.98 6.23 2.69
C LEU A 144 3.89 6.78 1.77
N ALA A 145 2.95 7.58 2.32
CA ALA A 145 1.84 8.11 1.55
C ALA A 145 2.30 8.98 0.38
N GLY A 146 3.30 9.85 0.59
CA GLY A 146 3.86 10.68 -0.48
C GLY A 146 4.42 9.83 -1.62
N HIS A 147 5.25 8.84 -1.29
CA HIS A 147 5.90 7.99 -2.29
C HIS A 147 4.90 7.05 -2.99
N LEU A 148 4.03 6.40 -2.23
CA LEU A 148 3.12 5.40 -2.76
C LEU A 148 2.05 6.03 -3.64
N LEU A 149 1.48 7.18 -3.26
CA LEU A 149 0.45 7.82 -4.08
C LEU A 149 1.01 8.29 -5.43
N GLU A 150 2.21 8.89 -5.43
CA GLU A 150 2.90 9.26 -6.67
C GLU A 150 3.19 8.04 -7.54
N HIS A 151 3.65 6.95 -6.92
CA HIS A 151 3.91 5.69 -7.60
C HIS A 151 2.66 5.11 -8.27
N LEU A 152 1.54 5.00 -7.54
CA LEU A 152 0.28 4.44 -8.07
C LEU A 152 -0.27 5.28 -9.24
N ASP A 153 -0.19 6.61 -9.15
CA ASP A 153 -0.63 7.50 -10.21
C ASP A 153 0.24 7.32 -11.47
N TYR A 154 1.56 7.28 -11.29
CA TYR A 154 2.51 7.07 -12.38
C TYR A 154 2.32 5.71 -13.07
N GLU A 155 2.15 4.65 -12.30
CA GLU A 155 1.91 3.31 -12.84
C GLU A 155 0.64 3.27 -13.69
N GLU A 156 -0.48 3.71 -13.12
CA GLU A 156 -1.78 3.73 -13.80
C GLU A 156 -1.71 4.48 -15.12
N GLU A 157 -1.00 5.62 -15.17
CA GLU A 157 -0.81 6.38 -16.40
C GLU A 157 0.09 5.64 -17.39
N ALA A 158 1.25 5.16 -16.93
CA ALA A 158 2.33 4.70 -17.79
C ALA A 158 2.05 3.32 -18.43
N ILE A 159 1.43 2.38 -17.69
CA ILE A 159 1.24 1.01 -18.19
C ILE A 159 -0.11 0.79 -18.86
N SER A 160 -1.13 1.59 -18.53
CA SER A 160 -2.48 1.46 -19.09
C SER A 160 -2.54 1.41 -20.62
N PRO A 161 -1.79 2.25 -21.39
CA PRO A 161 -1.81 2.16 -22.85
C PRO A 161 -1.39 0.80 -23.39
N THR A 162 -0.42 0.14 -22.75
CA THR A 162 0.02 -1.19 -23.16
C THR A 162 -0.98 -2.25 -22.72
N LEU A 163 -1.52 -2.17 -21.49
CA LEU A 163 -2.57 -3.08 -21.00
C LEU A 163 -3.81 -3.07 -21.90
N ARG A 164 -4.26 -1.91 -22.36
CA ARG A 164 -5.41 -1.80 -23.29
C ARG A 164 -5.18 -2.52 -24.62
N SER A 165 -3.93 -2.65 -25.03
CA SER A 165 -3.55 -3.33 -26.28
C SER A 165 -3.35 -4.84 -26.10
N TRP A 166 -3.48 -5.38 -24.89
CA TRP A 166 -3.30 -6.81 -24.64
C TRP A 166 -4.45 -7.65 -25.22
N THR A 167 -4.06 -8.69 -25.96
CA THR A 167 -5.00 -9.59 -26.64
C THR A 167 -4.79 -11.06 -26.26
N ARG A 168 -4.24 -11.34 -25.06
CA ARG A 168 -3.88 -12.69 -24.61
C ARG A 168 -5.01 -13.70 -24.72
#